data_AF-A0AAV6ACY0-F1
#
_entry.id   AF-A0AAV6ACY0-F1
#
_cell.length_a   1.000
_cell.length_b   1.000
_cell.length_c   1.000
_cell.angle_alpha   90.00
_cell.angle_beta   90.00
_cell.angle_gamma   90.00
#
_symmetry.space_group_name_H-M   'P 1'
#
loop_
_entity.id
_entity.type
_entity.pdbx_description
1 polymer ?
#
loop_
_entity_poly.entity_id
_entity_poly.type
_entity_poly.pdbx_seq_one_letter_code
_entity_poly.pdbx_strand_id
1 'polypeptide(L)'
;MLMAGVATAYAQATGAPEVEPDKSMASAHESFVKGDMNEASEHIKKAATYLHTQEKKVAKNASAGVKKAADDLDRLSANVKKGAVTSPDDLKKAFAKADHALATAWHATAEQEQKAGKDATTSITHASSALEGAARWTGSKLDTGAQAAVDAVHTAGRGAKMGANAVGRAIRGIGDGIADVGRKIGG
;
A
#
# COMPACT_ATOMS: atom_id res chain seq x y z
N MET A 1 -56.00 -12.62 19.61
CA MET A 1 -54.70 -12.07 20.03
C MET A 1 -53.80 -12.09 18.80
N LEU A 2 -53.64 -10.94 18.15
CA LEU A 2 -53.00 -10.74 16.84
C LEU A 2 -51.78 -9.84 17.06
N MET A 3 -50.58 -10.36 16.79
CA MET A 3 -49.36 -9.62 16.43
C MET A 3 -48.49 -10.63 15.65
N ALA A 4 -48.66 -10.76 14.33
CA ALA A 4 -47.98 -9.96 13.31
C ALA A 4 -46.46 -10.07 13.40
N GLY A 5 -45.90 -11.07 12.70
CA GLY A 5 -44.48 -11.19 12.42
C GLY A 5 -44.16 -10.75 11.00
N VAL A 6 -43.38 -9.68 10.86
CA VAL A 6 -42.58 -9.21 9.72
C VAL A 6 -41.63 -8.17 10.36
N ALA A 7 -40.34 -8.00 10.08
CA ALA A 7 -39.53 -8.29 8.91
C ALA A 7 -38.09 -8.58 9.36
N THR A 8 -37.44 -9.51 8.68
CA THR A 8 -35.99 -9.67 8.66
C THR A 8 -35.37 -8.42 8.01
N ALA A 9 -34.95 -7.47 8.83
CA ALA A 9 -34.10 -6.39 8.37
C ALA A 9 -32.69 -6.96 8.13
N TYR A 10 -32.35 -7.14 6.84
CA TYR A 10 -30.96 -7.17 6.41
C TYR A 10 -30.36 -5.81 6.74
N ALA A 11 -29.85 -5.68 7.97
CA ALA A 11 -29.03 -4.56 8.37
C ALA A 11 -27.76 -4.60 7.51
N GLN A 12 -27.58 -3.48 6.81
CA GLN A 12 -26.49 -3.15 5.92
C GLN A 12 -25.15 -3.57 6.53
N ALA A 13 -24.32 -4.23 5.73
CA ALA A 13 -22.90 -4.43 6.01
C ALA A 13 -22.25 -3.04 6.19
N THR A 14 -22.22 -2.60 7.43
CA THR A 14 -21.56 -1.40 7.89
C THR A 14 -20.08 -1.74 8.06
N GLY A 15 -19.24 -0.95 7.40
CA GLY A 15 -17.79 -0.93 7.63
C GLY A 15 -17.05 -2.14 7.08
N ALA A 16 -16.73 -2.13 5.79
CA ALA A 16 -15.50 -2.81 5.38
C ALA A 16 -14.34 -2.16 6.18
N PRO A 17 -13.50 -2.93 6.87
CA PRO A 17 -12.47 -2.38 7.74
C PRO A 17 -11.55 -1.43 6.97
N GLU A 18 -11.37 -0.25 7.56
CA GLU A 18 -10.30 0.68 7.26
C GLU A 18 -8.96 -0.06 7.29
N VAL A 19 -8.26 0.00 6.16
CA VAL A 19 -6.83 -0.32 6.01
C VAL A 19 -6.45 -1.78 6.33
N GLU A 20 -7.06 -2.76 5.65
CA GLU A 20 -6.26 -3.98 5.41
C GLU A 20 -5.17 -3.65 4.36
N PRO A 21 -3.90 -4.06 4.60
CA PRO A 21 -2.89 -4.07 3.55
C PRO A 21 -3.44 -4.90 2.38
N ASP A 22 -3.48 -4.32 1.19
CA ASP A 22 -4.01 -5.02 0.02
C ASP A 22 -3.18 -6.29 -0.25
N LYS A 23 -3.77 -7.46 0.02
CA LYS A 23 -3.14 -8.77 -0.20
C LYS A 23 -3.08 -9.13 -1.69
N SER A 24 -3.71 -8.35 -2.56
CA SER A 24 -3.86 -8.67 -3.97
C SER A 24 -2.53 -8.86 -4.70
N MET A 25 -1.48 -8.10 -4.38
CA MET A 25 -0.15 -8.34 -4.99
C MET A 25 0.45 -9.68 -4.56
N ALA A 26 0.26 -10.08 -3.30
CA ALA A 26 0.73 -11.38 -2.80
C ALA A 26 -0.02 -12.54 -3.46
N SER A 27 -1.34 -12.46 -3.52
CA SER A 27 -2.18 -13.45 -4.21
C SER A 27 -1.87 -13.51 -5.71
N ALA A 28 -1.62 -12.37 -6.36
CA ALA A 28 -1.20 -12.33 -7.76
C ALA A 28 0.09 -13.11 -8.01
N HIS A 29 1.11 -12.89 -7.17
CA HIS A 29 2.36 -13.62 -7.26
C HIS A 29 2.16 -15.12 -7.03
N GLU A 30 1.35 -15.50 -6.03
CA GLU A 30 1.05 -16.90 -5.74
C GLU A 30 0.37 -17.61 -6.92
N SER A 31 -0.72 -17.03 -7.47
CA SER A 31 -1.40 -17.58 -8.65
C SER A 31 -0.48 -17.64 -9.87
N PHE A 32 0.38 -16.63 -10.06
CA PHE A 32 1.33 -16.63 -11.18
C PHE A 32 2.32 -17.80 -11.07
N VAL A 33 2.88 -18.04 -9.88
CA VAL A 33 3.81 -19.17 -9.63
C VAL A 33 3.11 -20.52 -9.81
N LYS A 34 1.81 -20.62 -9.51
CA LYS A 34 1.01 -21.83 -9.76
C LYS A 34 0.65 -22.05 -11.23
N GLY A 35 0.90 -21.08 -12.10
CA GLY A 35 0.54 -21.13 -13.53
C GLY A 35 -0.85 -20.57 -13.83
N ASP A 36 -1.57 -20.05 -12.83
CA ASP A 36 -2.93 -19.54 -12.96
C ASP A 36 -2.94 -18.08 -13.43
N MET A 37 -2.58 -17.86 -14.70
CA MET A 37 -2.41 -16.52 -15.29
C MET A 37 -3.68 -15.67 -15.25
N ASN A 38 -4.86 -16.29 -15.39
CA ASN A 38 -6.14 -15.57 -15.29
C ASN A 38 -6.35 -15.02 -13.88
N GLU A 39 -6.18 -15.86 -12.86
CA GLU A 39 -6.35 -15.46 -11.45
C GLU A 39 -5.29 -14.44 -11.03
N ALA A 40 -4.03 -14.64 -11.44
CA ALA A 40 -2.96 -13.68 -11.25
C ALA A 40 -3.32 -12.31 -11.84
N SER A 41 -3.84 -12.27 -13.06
CA SER A 41 -4.25 -11.03 -13.71
C SER A 41 -5.38 -10.30 -12.96
N GLU A 42 -6.35 -11.04 -12.42
CA GLU A 42 -7.45 -10.46 -11.64
C GLU A 42 -6.96 -9.85 -10.33
N HIS A 43 -6.04 -10.53 -9.65
CA HIS A 43 -5.40 -10.00 -8.45
C HIS A 43 -4.55 -8.75 -8.76
N ILE A 44 -3.80 -8.72 -9.86
CA ILE A 44 -3.06 -7.50 -10.25
C ILE A 44 -4.03 -6.33 -10.51
N LYS A 45 -5.17 -6.59 -11.14
CA LYS A 45 -6.20 -5.56 -11.39
C LYS A 45 -6.83 -5.05 -10.09
N LYS A 46 -7.02 -5.91 -9.08
CA LYS A 46 -7.45 -5.49 -7.73
C LYS A 46 -6.40 -4.55 -7.10
N ALA A 47 -5.11 -4.89 -7.21
CA ALA A 47 -4.03 -4.02 -6.75
C ALA A 47 -4.00 -2.67 -7.47
N ALA A 48 -4.18 -2.65 -8.79
CA ALA A 48 -4.29 -1.40 -9.56
C ALA A 48 -5.47 -0.55 -9.09
N THR A 49 -6.64 -1.17 -8.87
CA THR A 49 -7.85 -0.50 -8.36
C THR A 49 -7.63 0.10 -6.97
N TYR A 50 -6.91 -0.63 -6.11
CA TYR A 50 -6.52 -0.13 -4.80
C TYR A 50 -5.65 1.13 -4.94
N LEU A 51 -4.60 1.12 -5.78
CA LEU A 51 -3.77 2.30 -6.02
C LEU A 51 -4.57 3.49 -6.60
N HIS A 52 -5.49 3.26 -7.56
CA HIS A 52 -6.42 4.29 -8.06
C HIS A 52 -7.36 4.85 -6.98
N THR A 53 -7.57 4.11 -5.90
CA THR A 53 -8.31 4.60 -4.73
C THR A 53 -7.41 5.42 -3.82
N GLN A 54 -6.17 4.98 -3.61
CA GLN A 54 -5.19 5.68 -2.79
C GLN A 54 -4.72 7.00 -3.42
N GLU A 55 -4.58 7.08 -4.74
CA GLU A 55 -4.17 8.32 -5.44
C GLU A 55 -5.09 9.51 -5.10
N LYS A 56 -6.37 9.23 -4.80
CA LYS A 56 -7.40 10.24 -4.50
C LYS A 56 -7.34 10.70 -3.04
N LYS A 57 -6.62 9.97 -2.19
CA LYS A 57 -6.51 10.22 -0.75
C LYS A 57 -5.19 10.89 -0.36
N VAL A 58 -4.13 10.64 -1.10
CA VAL A 58 -2.83 11.28 -0.90
C VAL A 58 -2.85 12.75 -1.32
N ALA A 59 -1.85 13.51 -0.89
CA ALA A 59 -1.66 14.90 -1.28
C ALA A 59 -1.60 15.06 -2.81
N LYS A 60 -2.23 16.11 -3.33
CA LYS A 60 -2.40 16.35 -4.78
C LYS A 60 -1.08 16.43 -5.56
N ASN A 61 -0.02 16.95 -4.94
CA ASN A 61 1.31 17.03 -5.55
C ASN A 61 2.05 15.68 -5.59
N ALA A 62 1.55 14.66 -4.88
CA ALA A 62 2.15 13.33 -4.82
C ALA A 62 1.31 12.24 -5.51
N SER A 63 0.07 12.53 -5.90
CA SER A 63 -0.86 11.55 -6.51
C SER A 63 -0.41 11.03 -7.87
N ALA A 64 0.31 11.84 -8.67
CA ALA A 64 0.72 11.46 -10.02
C ALA A 64 1.63 10.21 -10.06
N GLY A 65 2.48 10.02 -9.06
CA GLY A 65 3.32 8.83 -8.94
C GLY A 65 2.49 7.56 -8.68
N VAL A 66 1.51 7.65 -7.78
CA VAL A 66 0.58 6.56 -7.47
C VAL A 66 -0.27 6.22 -8.69
N LYS A 67 -0.77 7.24 -9.40
CA LYS A 67 -1.51 7.07 -10.64
C LYS A 67 -0.72 6.27 -11.67
N LYS A 68 0.52 6.68 -11.91
CA LYS A 68 1.39 6.00 -12.86
C LYS A 68 1.62 4.54 -12.47
N ALA A 69 1.86 4.27 -11.19
CA ALA A 69 2.00 2.90 -10.69
C ALA A 69 0.72 2.08 -10.89
N ALA A 70 -0.46 2.66 -10.66
CA ALA A 70 -1.74 2.01 -10.93
C ALA A 70 -1.90 1.63 -12.41
N ASP A 71 -1.63 2.59 -13.30
CA ASP A 71 -1.69 2.39 -14.76
C ASP A 71 -0.67 1.32 -15.22
N ASP A 72 0.53 1.27 -14.60
CA ASP A 72 1.53 0.24 -14.88
C ASP A 72 1.08 -1.15 -14.42
N LEU A 73 0.37 -1.27 -13.29
CA LEU A 73 -0.25 -2.53 -12.85
C LEU A 73 -1.41 -2.96 -13.76
N ASP A 74 -2.23 -2.03 -14.24
CA ASP A 74 -3.28 -2.35 -15.22
C ASP A 74 -2.69 -2.97 -16.50
N ARG A 75 -1.58 -2.41 -16.99
CA ARG A 75 -0.84 -2.98 -18.14
C ARG A 75 -0.24 -4.35 -17.80
N LEU A 76 0.35 -4.50 -16.61
CA LEU A 76 0.90 -5.77 -16.16
C LEU A 76 -0.18 -6.86 -16.10
N SER A 77 -1.36 -6.57 -15.56
CA SER A 77 -2.50 -7.49 -15.53
C SER A 77 -2.85 -8.00 -16.92
N ALA A 78 -2.97 -7.09 -17.90
CA ALA A 78 -3.25 -7.45 -19.28
C ALA A 78 -2.15 -8.32 -19.90
N ASN A 79 -0.88 -8.07 -19.57
CA ASN A 79 0.25 -8.84 -20.09
C ASN A 79 0.34 -10.23 -19.45
N VAL A 80 0.10 -10.34 -18.14
CA VAL A 80 0.02 -11.63 -17.42
C VAL A 80 -1.09 -12.48 -18.01
N LYS A 81 -2.28 -11.91 -18.22
CA LYS A 81 -3.42 -12.63 -18.84
C LYS A 81 -3.11 -13.19 -20.23
N LYS A 82 -2.26 -12.50 -20.99
CA LYS A 82 -1.82 -12.91 -22.33
C LYS A 82 -0.63 -13.87 -22.32
N GLY A 83 -0.07 -14.21 -21.16
CA GLY A 83 1.15 -15.00 -21.04
C GLY A 83 2.41 -14.27 -21.52
N ALA A 84 2.36 -12.93 -21.64
CA ALA A 84 3.49 -12.12 -22.09
C ALA A 84 4.52 -11.86 -20.97
N VAL A 85 4.13 -12.11 -19.71
CA VAL A 85 5.04 -12.09 -18.56
C VAL A 85 5.43 -13.51 -18.24
N THR A 86 6.72 -13.79 -18.22
CA THR A 86 7.24 -15.16 -18.10
C THR A 86 8.04 -15.39 -16.81
N SER A 87 8.32 -14.33 -16.05
CA SER A 87 9.09 -14.42 -14.81
C SER A 87 8.30 -13.90 -13.60
N PRO A 88 8.28 -14.64 -12.48
CA PRO A 88 7.78 -14.12 -11.21
C PRO A 88 8.54 -12.87 -10.74
N ASP A 89 9.82 -12.72 -11.12
CA ASP A 89 10.62 -11.56 -10.74
C ASP A 89 10.17 -10.27 -11.44
N ASP A 90 9.55 -10.36 -12.62
CA ASP A 90 8.93 -9.21 -13.29
C ASP A 90 7.74 -8.69 -12.48
N LEU A 91 6.94 -9.58 -11.90
CA LEU A 91 5.84 -9.23 -10.98
C LEU A 91 6.40 -8.56 -9.73
N LYS A 92 7.42 -9.16 -9.09
CA LYS A 92 8.04 -8.58 -7.89
C LYS A 92 8.57 -7.18 -8.16
N LYS A 93 9.24 -6.96 -9.30
CA LYS A 93 9.76 -5.63 -9.67
C LYS A 93 8.64 -4.60 -9.86
N ALA A 94 7.54 -4.99 -10.49
CA ALA A 94 6.38 -4.12 -10.66
C ALA A 94 5.68 -3.82 -9.31
N PHE A 95 5.52 -4.83 -8.45
CA PHE A 95 4.94 -4.65 -7.12
C PHE A 95 5.80 -3.79 -6.22
N ALA A 96 7.12 -3.98 -6.25
CA ALA A 96 8.06 -3.12 -5.53
C ALA A 96 7.93 -1.65 -5.95
N LYS A 97 7.83 -1.38 -7.25
CA LYS A 97 7.61 -0.01 -7.77
C LYS A 97 6.28 0.57 -7.33
N ALA A 98 5.22 -0.24 -7.32
CA ALA A 98 3.90 0.20 -6.92
C ALA A 98 3.85 0.58 -5.43
N ASP A 99 4.38 -0.30 -4.57
CA ASP A 99 4.49 -0.05 -3.14
C ASP A 99 5.43 1.14 -2.84
N HIS A 100 6.53 1.29 -3.57
CA HIS A 100 7.44 2.44 -3.42
C HIS A 100 6.77 3.78 -3.78
N ALA A 101 6.01 3.81 -4.88
CA ALA A 101 5.25 5.00 -5.28
C ALA A 101 4.19 5.37 -4.23
N LEU A 102 3.50 4.36 -3.69
CA LEU A 102 2.51 4.55 -2.64
C LEU A 102 3.15 5.05 -1.33
N ALA A 103 4.28 4.47 -0.92
CA ALA A 103 5.04 4.89 0.25
C ALA A 103 5.49 6.35 0.13
N THR A 104 6.04 6.72 -1.04
CA THR A 104 6.48 8.09 -1.34
C THR A 104 5.33 9.08 -1.24
N ALA A 105 4.16 8.73 -1.76
CA ALA A 105 3.02 9.66 -1.76
C ALA A 105 2.39 9.85 -0.38
N TRP A 106 2.24 8.77 0.39
CA TRP A 106 1.75 8.85 1.77
C TRP A 106 2.74 9.53 2.70
N HIS A 107 4.04 9.35 2.48
CA HIS A 107 5.08 10.09 3.20
C HIS A 107 4.99 11.59 2.94
N ALA A 108 4.90 12.01 1.68
CA ALA A 108 4.70 13.42 1.31
C ALA A 108 3.39 14.01 1.89
N THR A 109 2.36 13.18 2.05
CA THR A 109 1.09 13.57 2.70
C THR A 109 1.31 13.78 4.20
N ALA A 110 1.99 12.85 4.88
CA ALA A 110 2.32 12.95 6.29
C ALA A 110 3.18 14.18 6.60
N GLU A 111 4.15 14.51 5.74
CA GLU A 111 4.94 15.73 5.88
C GLU A 111 4.08 17.00 5.82
N GLN A 112 3.12 17.05 4.89
CA GLN A 112 2.24 18.20 4.74
C GLN A 112 1.31 18.36 5.93
N GLU A 113 0.74 17.25 6.42
CA GLU A 113 -0.08 17.23 7.62
C GLU A 113 0.72 17.71 8.84
N GLN A 114 1.94 17.20 9.03
CA GLN A 114 2.81 17.63 10.12
C GLN A 114 3.14 19.12 10.02
N LYS A 115 3.52 19.62 8.83
CA LYS A 115 3.80 21.05 8.60
C LYS A 115 2.58 21.93 8.86
N ALA A 116 1.38 21.42 8.63
CA ALA A 116 0.12 22.08 8.91
C ALA A 116 -0.35 21.94 10.38
N GLY A 117 0.43 21.30 11.26
CA GLY A 117 0.06 21.03 12.66
C GLY A 117 -1.07 20.00 12.81
N LYS A 118 -1.37 19.24 11.75
CA LYS A 118 -2.38 18.18 11.75
C LYS A 118 -1.79 16.86 12.24
N ASP A 119 -2.68 15.93 12.56
CA ASP A 119 -2.29 14.55 12.82
C ASP A 119 -1.81 13.88 11.53
N ALA A 120 -0.58 13.37 11.54
CA ALA A 120 -0.02 12.63 10.41
C ALA A 120 0.09 11.12 10.67
N THR A 121 -0.46 10.63 11.80
CA THR A 121 -0.34 9.22 12.23
C THR A 121 -0.90 8.25 11.19
N THR A 122 -2.06 8.57 10.60
CA THR A 122 -2.69 7.71 9.57
C THR A 122 -1.85 7.68 8.30
N SER A 123 -1.44 8.85 7.81
CA SER A 123 -0.63 8.94 6.59
C SER A 123 0.72 8.25 6.73
N ILE A 124 1.40 8.42 7.88
CA ILE A 124 2.69 7.75 8.09
C ILE A 124 2.53 6.23 8.30
N THR A 125 1.40 5.77 8.83
CA THR A 125 1.03 4.34 8.85
C THR A 125 0.93 3.77 7.45
N HIS A 126 0.22 4.43 6.54
CA HIS A 126 0.15 3.99 5.14
C HIS A 126 1.51 3.97 4.46
N ALA A 127 2.34 5.00 4.69
CA ALA A 127 3.68 5.06 4.14
C ALA A 127 4.57 3.91 4.66
N SER A 128 4.47 3.58 5.95
CA SER A 128 5.24 2.50 6.58
C SER A 128 4.90 1.12 5.99
N SER A 129 3.61 0.79 5.88
CA SER A 129 3.17 -0.50 5.32
C SER A 129 3.56 -0.65 3.85
N ALA A 130 3.48 0.42 3.07
CA ALA A 130 3.90 0.42 1.68
C ALA A 130 5.43 0.30 1.54
N LEU A 131 6.21 0.95 2.43
CA LEU A 131 7.66 0.78 2.46
C LEU A 131 8.07 -0.68 2.75
N GLU A 132 7.41 -1.33 3.71
CA GLU A 132 7.63 -2.76 3.98
C GLU A 132 7.29 -3.64 2.77
N GLY A 133 6.19 -3.34 2.07
CA GLY A 133 5.81 -4.02 0.84
C GLY A 133 6.90 -3.90 -0.24
N ALA A 134 7.40 -2.69 -0.48
CA ALA A 134 8.46 -2.43 -1.45
C ALA A 134 9.77 -3.16 -1.09
N ALA A 135 10.16 -3.13 0.19
CA ALA A 135 11.33 -3.84 0.71
C ALA A 135 11.18 -5.36 0.53
N ARG A 136 10.02 -5.92 0.88
CA ARG A 136 9.71 -7.34 0.69
C ARG A 136 9.85 -7.76 -0.76
N TRP A 137 9.28 -7.01 -1.69
CA TRP A 137 9.31 -7.37 -3.11
C TRP A 137 10.69 -7.24 -3.75
N THR A 138 11.53 -6.34 -3.23
CA THR A 138 12.94 -6.24 -3.63
C THR A 138 13.85 -7.25 -2.92
N GLY A 139 13.30 -8.11 -2.04
CA GLY A 139 14.10 -9.02 -1.21
C GLY A 139 15.05 -8.29 -0.25
N SER A 140 14.81 -7.00 -0.04
CA SER A 140 15.68 -6.13 0.74
C SER A 140 15.17 -5.99 2.16
N LYS A 141 16.09 -5.91 3.10
CA LYS A 141 15.77 -5.46 4.46
C LYS A 141 15.82 -3.94 4.49
N LEU A 142 14.95 -3.34 5.29
CA LEU A 142 15.08 -1.96 5.71
C LEU A 142 16.35 -1.82 6.57
N ASP A 143 17.02 -0.67 6.46
CA ASP A 143 18.09 -0.36 7.41
C ASP A 143 17.53 -0.21 8.83
N THR A 144 18.42 -0.22 9.83
CA THR A 144 18.03 -0.18 11.24
C THR A 144 17.20 1.05 11.60
N GLY A 145 17.47 2.20 10.97
CA GLY A 145 16.74 3.44 11.22
C GLY A 145 15.32 3.42 10.64
N ALA A 146 15.20 2.98 9.39
CA ALA A 146 13.92 2.79 8.72
C ALA A 146 13.07 1.72 9.40
N GLN A 147 13.67 0.59 9.78
CA GLN A 147 12.97 -0.47 10.51
C GLN A 147 12.45 0.02 11.87
N ALA A 148 13.28 0.72 12.65
CA ALA A 148 12.85 1.27 13.93
C ALA A 148 11.71 2.30 13.78
N ALA A 149 11.70 3.08 12.71
CA ALA A 149 10.61 4.00 12.40
C ALA A 149 9.30 3.25 12.07
N VAL A 150 9.38 2.20 11.25
CA VAL A 150 8.26 1.31 10.94
C VAL A 150 7.70 0.65 12.21
N ASP A 151 8.55 0.09 13.05
CA ASP A 151 8.15 -0.55 14.31
C ASP A 151 7.46 0.42 15.26
N ALA A 152 7.95 1.66 15.34
CA ALA A 152 7.35 2.73 16.14
C ALA A 152 5.95 3.10 15.63
N VAL A 153 5.77 3.16 14.30
CA VAL A 153 4.47 3.40 13.68
C VAL A 153 3.50 2.25 13.93
N HIS A 154 3.94 0.98 13.79
CA HIS A 154 3.12 -0.20 14.10
C HIS A 154 2.72 -0.31 15.57
N THR A 155 3.56 0.19 16.48
CA THR A 155 3.24 0.22 17.91
C THR A 155 2.16 1.25 18.20
N ALA A 156 2.22 2.42 17.57
CA ALA A 156 1.24 3.47 17.77
C ALA A 156 -0.07 3.23 17.00
N GLY A 157 0.00 2.73 15.77
CA GLY A 157 -1.13 2.48 14.86
C GLY A 157 -2.18 1.49 15.40
N ARG A 158 -1.91 0.78 16.50
CA ARG A 158 -2.87 -0.07 17.23
C ARG A 158 -3.84 0.72 18.12
N GLY A 159 -4.28 1.89 17.65
CA GLY A 159 -5.34 2.68 18.30
C GLY A 159 -4.86 3.88 19.13
N ALA A 160 -3.57 4.24 19.10
CA ALA A 160 -3.03 5.40 19.80
C ALA A 160 -2.42 6.42 18.82
N LYS A 161 -2.79 7.69 18.96
CA LYS A 161 -2.16 8.78 18.23
C LYS A 161 -0.68 8.88 18.61
N MET A 162 0.19 9.03 17.61
CA MET A 162 1.59 9.33 17.87
C MET A 162 1.76 10.76 18.35
N GLY A 163 2.59 10.98 19.37
CA GLY A 163 3.02 12.32 19.75
C GLY A 163 3.79 13.00 18.61
N ALA A 164 3.70 14.32 18.47
CA ALA A 164 4.28 15.08 17.36
C ALA A 164 5.78 14.81 17.12
N ASN A 165 6.55 14.66 18.21
CA ASN A 165 7.97 14.31 18.14
C ASN A 165 8.20 12.88 17.61
N ALA A 166 7.33 11.93 17.96
CA ALA A 166 7.41 10.56 17.46
C ALA A 166 7.05 10.51 15.97
N VAL A 167 6.00 11.23 15.56
CA VAL A 167 5.63 11.40 14.14
C VAL A 167 6.80 11.98 13.34
N GLY A 168 7.45 13.05 13.82
CA GLY A 168 8.58 13.65 13.10
C GLY A 168 9.83 12.76 13.00
N ARG A 169 10.04 11.85 13.96
CA ARG A 169 11.07 10.81 13.83
C ARG A 169 10.67 9.74 12.83
N ALA A 170 9.42 9.29 12.87
CA ALA A 170 8.90 8.29 11.93
C ALA A 170 8.93 8.78 10.49
N ILE A 171 8.47 10.01 10.24
CA ILE A 171 8.54 10.66 8.91
C ILE A 171 9.97 10.67 8.38
N ARG A 172 10.97 11.04 9.20
CA ARG A 172 12.36 11.03 8.76
C ARG A 172 12.86 9.62 8.44
N GLY A 173 12.73 8.68 9.37
CA GLY A 173 13.22 7.31 9.18
C GLY A 173 12.55 6.57 8.02
N ILE A 174 11.23 6.76 7.84
CA ILE A 174 10.52 6.20 6.68
C ILE A 174 10.95 6.88 5.39
N GLY A 175 11.19 8.19 5.39
CA GLY A 175 11.74 8.91 4.23
C GLY A 175 13.10 8.37 3.79
N ASP A 176 14.00 8.14 4.75
CA ASP A 176 15.32 7.54 4.49
C ASP A 176 15.18 6.12 3.89
N GLY A 177 14.29 5.30 4.47
CA GLY A 177 13.99 3.96 3.97
C GLY A 177 13.39 3.96 2.55
N ILE A 178 12.49 4.90 2.23
CA ILE A 178 11.93 5.07 0.89
C ILE A 178 13.04 5.42 -0.11
N ALA A 179 13.96 6.31 0.26
CA ALA A 179 15.09 6.67 -0.60
C ALA A 179 16.01 5.47 -0.83
N ASP A 180 16.28 4.67 0.19
CA ASP A 180 17.12 3.47 0.08
C ASP A 180 16.50 2.38 -0.78
N VAL A 181 15.25 2.00 -0.51
CA VAL A 181 14.52 1.02 -1.31
C VAL A 181 14.38 1.51 -2.77
N GLY A 182 14.16 2.81 -2.97
CA GLY A 182 14.09 3.40 -4.32
C GLY A 182 15.36 3.19 -5.14
N ARG A 183 16.55 3.34 -4.51
CA ARG A 183 17.83 3.04 -5.18
C ARG A 183 17.93 1.58 -5.59
N LYS A 184 17.46 0.65 -4.76
CA LYS A 184 17.49 -0.79 -5.01
C LYS A 184 16.50 -1.23 -6.09
N ILE A 185 15.39 -0.52 -6.25
CA ILE A 185 14.41 -0.76 -7.33
C ILE A 185 14.94 -0.27 -8.69
N GLY A 186 15.65 0.86 -8.69
CA GLY A 186 16.17 1.52 -9.89
C GLY A 186 17.52 0.99 -10.38
N GLY A 187 18.29 0.35 -9.51
CA GLY A 187 19.56 -0.31 -9.85
C GLY A 187 19.41 -1.74 -10.33
#